data_AF-A0A6S6T9M9-F1
#
_entry.id   AF-A0A6S6T9M9-F1
#
_cell.length_a   1.000
_cell.length_b   1.000
_cell.length_c   1.000
_cell.angle_alpha   90.00
_cell.angle_beta   90.00
_cell.angle_gamma   90.00
#
_symmetry.space_group_name_H-M   'P 1'
#
loop_
_entity.id
_entity.type
_entity.pdbx_description
1 polymer ?
#
loop_
_entity_poly.entity_id
_entity_poly.type
_entity_poly.pdbx_seq_one_letter_code
_entity_poly.pdbx_strand_id
1 'polypeptide(L)'
;MINKKTALLCAALAYNTPLLHADTNKPINLGTTIKVQESLFDGGDTSFWVRPARLNQDGFYLEGAVLPFQAGPAHTLYVGVGFDDWNYKRNDSEVLKDMDDLDRAINLRAGGALKLPSAVMSADLAGDVAGTHESFQAKLRYTRMLSSNTTFRPYAELQWFSADVTDYYFGVNANEVTADRPAYEADSALAAKVGLDLNFPLSPRWELVAGVSLTHYGSEITDSPIVDKDQVWGAGIGLVYK
;
A
#
# COMPACT_ATOMS: atom_id res chain seq x y z
N MET A 1 -18.98 -11.15 -26.59
CA MET A 1 -17.74 -11.91 -26.32
C MET A 1 -16.56 -11.01 -26.64
N ILE A 2 -16.02 -10.33 -25.62
CA ILE A 2 -14.91 -9.37 -25.77
C ILE A 2 -13.62 -10.07 -25.33
N ASN A 3 -12.63 -9.99 -26.20
CA ASN A 3 -11.41 -10.79 -26.22
C ASN A 3 -10.39 -10.31 -25.15
N LYS A 4 -9.83 -11.25 -24.36
CA LYS A 4 -8.94 -11.06 -23.19
C LYS A 4 -7.52 -10.53 -23.52
N LYS A 5 -7.35 -9.67 -24.54
CA LYS A 5 -6.02 -9.17 -24.94
C LYS A 5 -6.01 -7.69 -25.32
N THR A 6 -6.60 -6.80 -24.52
CA THR A 6 -6.26 -5.36 -24.55
C THR A 6 -6.74 -4.66 -23.27
N ALA A 7 -5.95 -4.71 -22.20
CA ALA A 7 -6.11 -3.84 -21.03
C ALA A 7 -4.72 -3.50 -20.46
N LEU A 8 -3.81 -3.12 -21.35
CA LEU A 8 -2.45 -2.72 -21.02
C LEU A 8 -2.16 -1.41 -21.74
N LEU A 9 -3.05 -0.43 -21.61
CA LEU A 9 -2.86 0.92 -22.10
C LEU A 9 -3.93 1.86 -21.51
N CYS A 10 -3.76 2.25 -20.24
CA CYS A 10 -4.36 3.48 -19.68
C CYS A 10 -3.84 3.85 -18.27
N ALA A 11 -2.94 3.08 -17.65
CA ALA A 11 -2.36 3.43 -16.34
C ALA A 11 -1.20 4.47 -16.40
N ALA A 12 -0.93 5.08 -17.56
CA ALA A 12 0.20 6.00 -17.73
C ALA A 12 -0.13 7.49 -17.64
N LEU A 13 -1.41 7.89 -17.47
CA LEU A 13 -1.82 9.30 -17.64
C LEU A 13 -2.61 9.93 -16.49
N ALA A 14 -2.72 9.29 -15.33
CA ALA A 14 -3.32 9.90 -14.13
C ALA A 14 -2.31 10.08 -12.98
N TYR A 15 -1.03 10.23 -13.28
CA TYR A 15 -0.01 10.55 -12.27
C TYR A 15 0.06 12.05 -12.01
N ASN A 16 -0.91 12.56 -11.24
CA ASN A 16 -0.85 13.75 -10.39
C ASN A 16 0.16 14.84 -10.79
N THR A 17 0.00 15.41 -11.96
CA THR A 17 0.21 16.84 -12.05
C THR A 17 -1.01 17.50 -11.39
N PRO A 18 -0.87 18.49 -10.49
CA PRO A 18 -1.92 19.49 -10.39
C PRO A 18 -2.06 20.07 -11.81
N LEU A 19 -3.04 19.57 -12.57
CA LEU A 19 -3.31 20.00 -13.94
C LEU A 19 -3.64 21.49 -14.03
N LEU A 20 -3.79 22.16 -12.88
CA LEU A 20 -3.98 23.61 -12.82
C LEU A 20 -2.71 24.45 -12.66
N HIS A 21 -1.55 23.90 -12.24
CA HIS A 21 -0.31 24.70 -12.08
C HIS A 21 0.97 23.83 -12.13
N ALA A 22 1.21 23.11 -13.22
CA ALA A 22 2.53 22.53 -13.45
C ALA A 22 3.52 23.67 -13.77
N ASP A 23 4.27 24.10 -12.75
CA ASP A 23 5.43 24.97 -12.92
C ASP A 23 6.45 24.23 -13.80
N THR A 24 6.53 24.62 -15.08
CA THR A 24 7.32 23.96 -16.13
C THR A 24 8.83 23.99 -15.87
N ASN A 25 9.27 24.69 -14.83
CA ASN A 25 10.67 24.80 -14.42
C ASN A 25 11.09 23.83 -13.30
N LYS A 26 10.19 23.01 -12.75
CA LYS A 26 10.59 22.01 -11.73
C LYS A 26 11.16 20.74 -12.37
N PRO A 27 12.31 20.23 -11.90
CA PRO A 27 12.89 18.98 -12.40
C PRO A 27 11.90 17.81 -12.23
N ILE A 28 11.80 16.95 -13.25
CA ILE A 28 10.90 15.80 -13.23
C ILE A 28 11.56 14.70 -12.39
N ASN A 29 11.18 14.62 -11.12
CA ASN A 29 11.57 13.51 -10.26
C ASN A 29 10.78 12.25 -10.66
N LEU A 30 11.40 11.36 -11.44
CA LEU A 30 10.80 10.09 -11.88
C LEU A 30 11.83 8.96 -11.87
N GLY A 31 11.39 7.76 -11.52
CA GLY A 31 12.24 6.62 -11.34
C GLY A 31 11.48 5.31 -11.30
N THR A 32 12.14 4.27 -10.81
CA THR A 32 11.55 2.95 -10.63
C THR A 32 12.07 2.32 -9.36
N THR A 33 11.20 1.62 -8.64
CA THR A 33 11.53 0.79 -7.48
C THR A 33 11.17 -0.65 -7.74
N ILE A 34 11.98 -1.54 -7.20
CA ILE A 34 11.64 -2.94 -6.98
C ILE A 34 11.28 -3.06 -5.52
N LYS A 35 10.10 -3.60 -5.22
CA LYS A 35 9.67 -3.94 -3.86
C LYS A 35 9.57 -5.45 -3.75
N VAL A 36 9.92 -5.97 -2.59
CA VAL A 36 9.72 -7.36 -2.16
C VAL A 36 8.92 -7.34 -0.86
N GLN A 37 8.03 -8.29 -0.68
CA GLN A 37 7.30 -8.43 0.57
C GLN A 37 6.94 -9.90 0.79
N GLU A 38 7.09 -10.32 2.03
CA GLU A 38 6.71 -11.65 2.49
C GLU A 38 5.18 -11.83 2.46
N SER A 39 4.73 -13.01 2.06
CA SER A 39 3.32 -13.40 2.15
C SER A 39 2.94 -13.73 3.60
N LEU A 40 1.73 -13.34 3.96
CA LEU A 40 1.07 -13.67 5.22
C LEU A 40 0.40 -15.05 5.21
N PHE A 41 0.03 -15.54 4.02
CA PHE A 41 -0.67 -16.82 3.87
C PHE A 41 0.25 -18.02 4.09
N ASP A 42 -0.31 -19.07 4.68
CA ASP A 42 0.36 -20.36 4.89
C ASP A 42 0.93 -20.90 3.58
N GLY A 43 2.22 -21.24 3.58
CA GLY A 43 2.96 -21.70 2.40
C GLY A 43 3.12 -20.66 1.28
N GLY A 44 2.80 -19.39 1.54
CA GLY A 44 2.90 -18.31 0.57
C GLY A 44 4.32 -17.81 0.34
N ASP A 45 4.67 -17.61 -0.93
CA ASP A 45 5.98 -17.12 -1.34
C ASP A 45 6.16 -15.60 -1.17
N THR A 46 7.42 -15.17 -1.08
CA THR A 46 7.77 -13.74 -1.14
C THR A 46 7.50 -13.20 -2.54
N SER A 47 6.65 -12.18 -2.64
CA SER A 47 6.31 -11.54 -3.91
C SER A 47 7.18 -10.32 -4.18
N PHE A 48 7.34 -9.99 -5.47
CA PHE A 48 8.02 -8.76 -5.87
C PHE A 48 7.22 -7.98 -6.91
N TRP A 49 7.38 -6.65 -6.90
CA TRP A 49 6.79 -5.78 -7.91
C TRP A 49 7.74 -4.68 -8.32
N VAL A 50 7.64 -4.33 -9.59
CA VAL A 50 8.25 -3.11 -10.13
C VAL A 50 7.20 -2.01 -10.12
N ARG A 51 7.55 -0.84 -9.57
CA ARG A 51 6.68 0.31 -9.46
C ARG A 51 7.38 1.57 -9.95
N PRO A 52 6.69 2.48 -10.64
CA PRO A 52 7.21 3.84 -10.83
C PRO A 52 7.52 4.47 -9.49
N ALA A 53 8.60 5.23 -9.42
CA ALA A 53 9.04 5.93 -8.23
C ALA A 53 9.06 7.44 -8.48
N ARG A 54 8.70 8.21 -7.47
CA ARG A 54 8.99 9.64 -7.41
C ARG A 54 9.67 9.94 -6.09
N LEU A 55 10.41 11.03 -6.06
CA LEU A 55 11.07 11.43 -4.84
C LEU A 55 10.07 11.96 -3.81
N ASN A 56 9.91 11.25 -2.70
CA ASN A 56 9.16 11.74 -1.56
C ASN A 56 10.06 12.64 -0.70
N GLN A 57 9.98 13.96 -0.93
CA GLN A 57 10.72 14.95 -0.14
C GLN A 57 9.92 15.43 1.08
N ASP A 58 8.61 15.38 0.99
CA ASP A 58 7.70 15.98 1.96
C ASP A 58 7.27 14.99 3.04
N GLY A 59 7.73 13.74 3.01
CA GLY A 59 7.40 12.70 4.01
C GLY A 59 5.96 12.22 3.93
N PHE A 60 5.17 12.82 3.03
CA PHE A 60 3.82 12.45 2.72
C PHE A 60 3.82 11.37 1.64
N TYR A 61 3.50 10.15 2.03
CA TYR A 61 3.45 9.01 1.14
C TYR A 61 1.99 8.62 0.89
N LEU A 62 1.63 8.50 -0.38
CA LEU A 62 0.33 8.02 -0.82
C LEU A 62 0.53 6.95 -1.88
N GLU A 63 -0.12 5.81 -1.70
CA GLU A 63 -0.21 4.79 -2.74
C GLU A 63 -1.39 5.08 -3.68
N GLY A 64 -1.21 4.81 -4.97
CA GLY A 64 -2.23 5.00 -6.01
C GLY A 64 -2.15 6.33 -6.76
N ALA A 65 -3.20 6.60 -7.55
CA ALA A 65 -3.38 7.86 -8.26
C ALA A 65 -4.20 8.81 -7.37
N VAL A 66 -3.60 9.93 -6.96
CA VAL A 66 -4.06 10.75 -5.82
C VAL A 66 -3.99 12.25 -6.09
N LEU A 67 -5.10 12.93 -6.29
CA LEU A 67 -5.13 14.38 -6.51
C LEU A 67 -5.01 15.12 -5.16
N PRO A 68 -3.89 15.81 -4.88
CA PRO A 68 -3.73 16.58 -3.65
C PRO A 68 -4.16 18.04 -3.83
N PHE A 69 -4.70 18.63 -2.78
CA PHE A 69 -5.13 20.01 -2.69
C PHE A 69 -4.51 20.66 -1.46
N GLN A 70 -3.79 21.77 -1.65
CA GLN A 70 -3.24 22.51 -0.51
C GLN A 70 -4.38 23.26 0.20
N ALA A 71 -4.69 22.87 1.43
CA ALA A 71 -5.73 23.49 2.25
C ALA A 71 -5.18 24.59 3.18
N GLY A 72 -3.85 24.71 3.28
CA GLY A 72 -3.15 25.75 4.02
C GLY A 72 -1.64 25.46 4.09
N PRO A 73 -0.81 26.29 4.74
CA PRO A 73 0.65 26.13 4.72
C PRO A 73 1.16 24.78 5.24
N ALA A 74 0.42 24.18 6.17
CA ALA A 74 0.74 22.88 6.78
C ALA A 74 -0.25 21.76 6.40
N HIS A 75 -1.33 22.05 5.68
CA HIS A 75 -2.44 21.12 5.48
C HIS A 75 -2.60 20.77 4.00
N THR A 76 -2.65 19.47 3.71
CA THR A 76 -2.97 18.94 2.38
C THR A 76 -4.20 18.04 2.52
N LEU A 77 -5.17 18.18 1.63
CA LEU A 77 -6.26 17.22 1.46
C LEU A 77 -6.02 16.44 0.17
N TYR A 78 -6.56 15.25 0.04
CA TYR A 78 -6.47 14.50 -1.21
C TYR A 78 -7.68 13.60 -1.42
N VAL A 79 -7.93 13.33 -2.69
CA VAL A 79 -8.79 12.23 -3.15
C VAL A 79 -7.98 11.38 -4.10
N GLY A 80 -8.22 10.08 -4.14
CA GLY A 80 -7.50 9.21 -5.06
C GLY A 80 -8.18 7.89 -5.27
N VAL A 81 -7.59 7.11 -6.17
CA VAL A 81 -8.02 5.76 -6.47
C VAL A 81 -6.83 4.82 -6.39
N GLY A 82 -7.05 3.64 -5.85
CA GLY A 82 -6.03 2.62 -5.70
C GLY A 82 -6.65 1.24 -5.65
N PHE A 83 -5.82 0.22 -5.82
CA PHE A 83 -6.23 -1.14 -5.47
C PHE A 83 -5.98 -1.38 -3.99
N ASP A 84 -6.55 -2.44 -3.44
CA ASP A 84 -6.14 -2.92 -2.12
C ASP A 84 -4.63 -3.17 -2.03
N ASP A 85 -4.12 -2.98 -0.81
CA ASP A 85 -2.72 -3.24 -0.45
C ASP A 85 -2.43 -4.76 -0.47
N TRP A 86 -3.48 -5.59 -0.50
CA TRP A 86 -3.46 -7.05 -0.50
C TRP A 86 -3.40 -7.62 -1.93
N ASN A 87 -2.23 -7.56 -2.55
CA ASN A 87 -2.00 -8.15 -3.88
C ASN A 87 -1.50 -9.59 -3.85
N TYR A 88 -1.53 -10.24 -2.68
CA TYR A 88 -1.15 -11.65 -2.55
C TYR A 88 -2.37 -12.49 -2.85
N LYS A 89 -2.23 -13.39 -3.82
CA LYS A 89 -3.27 -14.39 -4.03
C LYS A 89 -3.03 -15.51 -3.04
N ARG A 90 -4.00 -15.79 -2.18
CA ARG A 90 -3.92 -16.93 -1.25
C ARG A 90 -3.63 -18.24 -1.99
N ASN A 91 -4.16 -18.42 -3.19
CA ASN A 91 -3.95 -19.62 -4.02
C ASN A 91 -2.60 -19.70 -4.77
N ASP A 92 -1.71 -18.71 -4.62
CA ASP A 92 -0.31 -18.87 -5.06
C ASP A 92 0.44 -19.86 -4.13
N SER A 93 -0.07 -20.09 -2.93
CA SER A 93 0.41 -21.15 -2.03
C SER A 93 -0.05 -22.53 -2.48
N GLU A 94 0.86 -23.50 -2.51
CA GLU A 94 0.54 -24.90 -2.84
C GLU A 94 -0.48 -25.54 -1.89
N VAL A 95 -0.55 -25.09 -0.63
CA VAL A 95 -1.49 -25.62 0.36
C VAL A 95 -2.86 -24.94 0.32
N LEU A 96 -2.97 -23.79 -0.36
CA LEU A 96 -4.22 -23.03 -0.52
C LEU A 96 -4.70 -22.94 -1.97
N LYS A 97 -4.08 -23.68 -2.89
CA LYS A 97 -4.38 -23.64 -4.33
C LYS A 97 -5.81 -24.05 -4.71
N ASP A 98 -6.48 -24.74 -3.80
CA ASP A 98 -7.85 -25.23 -3.94
C ASP A 98 -8.90 -24.20 -3.46
N MET A 99 -8.47 -23.08 -2.88
CA MET A 99 -9.35 -21.97 -2.48
C MET A 99 -9.75 -21.11 -3.69
N ASP A 100 -10.86 -20.41 -3.54
CA ASP A 100 -11.38 -19.51 -4.56
C ASP A 100 -10.41 -18.35 -4.82
N ASP A 101 -10.27 -17.98 -6.10
CA ASP A 101 -9.54 -16.80 -6.53
C ASP A 101 -10.23 -15.54 -5.99
N LEU A 102 -9.42 -14.64 -5.41
CA LEU A 102 -9.89 -13.33 -4.95
C LEU A 102 -9.69 -12.28 -6.04
N ASP A 103 -10.72 -11.48 -6.26
CA ASP A 103 -10.70 -10.30 -7.11
C ASP A 103 -10.19 -9.09 -6.35
N ARG A 104 -9.48 -8.20 -7.05
CA ARG A 104 -8.92 -7.00 -6.45
C ARG A 104 -9.98 -5.90 -6.42
N ALA A 105 -10.26 -5.34 -5.24
CA ALA A 105 -11.12 -4.16 -5.17
C ALA A 105 -10.39 -2.91 -5.68
N ILE A 106 -11.19 -2.02 -6.30
CA ILE A 106 -10.77 -0.66 -6.62
C ILE A 106 -11.38 0.24 -5.55
N ASN A 107 -10.51 0.90 -4.79
CA ASN A 107 -10.90 1.77 -3.71
C ASN A 107 -10.83 3.24 -4.11
N LEU A 108 -11.87 3.99 -3.77
CA LEU A 108 -11.79 5.44 -3.67
C LEU A 108 -11.25 5.81 -2.29
N ARG A 109 -10.26 6.69 -2.26
CA ARG A 109 -9.59 7.16 -1.05
C ARG A 109 -9.81 8.66 -0.87
N ALA A 110 -10.07 9.08 0.35
CA ALA A 110 -10.08 10.48 0.74
C ALA A 110 -9.34 10.66 2.06
N GLY A 111 -8.52 11.70 2.15
CA GLY A 111 -7.71 11.91 3.34
C GLY A 111 -7.06 13.28 3.42
N GLY A 112 -6.19 13.43 4.40
CA GLY A 112 -5.39 14.62 4.59
C GLY A 112 -4.05 14.35 5.24
N ALA A 113 -3.17 15.34 5.14
CA ALA A 113 -1.87 15.36 5.78
C ALA A 113 -1.59 16.71 6.45
N LEU A 114 -0.95 16.62 7.60
CA LEU A 114 -0.52 17.71 8.45
C LEU A 114 1.01 17.70 8.54
N LYS A 115 1.64 18.78 8.06
CA LYS A 115 3.07 19.04 8.25
C LYS A 115 3.29 19.63 9.64
N LEU A 116 4.09 18.93 10.44
CA LEU A 116 4.57 19.37 11.75
C LEU A 116 6.03 19.83 11.62
N PRO A 117 6.59 20.56 12.61
CA PRO A 117 7.96 21.07 12.52
C PRO A 117 9.04 20.01 12.25
N SER A 118 8.79 18.76 12.64
CA SER A 118 9.74 17.66 12.48
C SER A 118 9.09 16.33 12.13
N ALA A 119 7.87 16.37 11.58
CA ALA A 119 7.12 15.19 11.18
C ALA A 119 6.03 15.51 10.17
N VAL A 120 5.46 14.49 9.57
CA VAL A 120 4.19 14.56 8.83
C VAL A 120 3.25 13.51 9.37
N MET A 121 2.01 13.91 9.64
CA MET A 121 0.93 13.00 9.95
C MET A 121 -0.02 12.94 8.76
N SER A 122 -0.48 11.76 8.38
CA SER A 122 -1.50 11.59 7.35
C SER A 122 -2.55 10.59 7.78
N ALA A 123 -3.79 10.83 7.39
CA ALA A 123 -4.88 9.89 7.57
C ALA A 123 -5.75 9.82 6.32
N ASP A 124 -6.21 8.62 5.98
CA ASP A 124 -7.24 8.42 4.97
C ASP A 124 -8.26 7.36 5.33
N LEU A 125 -9.39 7.47 4.64
CA LEU A 125 -10.40 6.46 4.51
C LEU A 125 -10.36 5.97 3.06
N ALA A 126 -10.49 4.67 2.87
CA ALA A 126 -10.60 4.04 1.57
C ALA A 126 -11.82 3.11 1.58
N GLY A 127 -12.59 3.11 0.50
CA GLY A 127 -13.71 2.19 0.36
C GLY A 127 -13.87 1.71 -1.07
N ASP A 128 -14.38 0.48 -1.21
CA ASP A 128 -14.60 -0.16 -2.50
C ASP A 128 -15.74 0.54 -3.25
N VAL A 129 -15.42 0.97 -4.47
CA VAL A 129 -16.38 1.63 -5.37
C VAL A 129 -16.82 0.75 -6.52
N ALA A 130 -16.22 -0.43 -6.67
CA ALA A 130 -16.58 -1.43 -7.68
C ALA A 130 -17.63 -2.44 -7.16
N GLY A 131 -17.85 -2.52 -5.84
CA GLY A 131 -18.83 -3.42 -5.22
C GLY A 131 -18.38 -4.88 -5.23
N THR A 132 -17.07 -5.10 -5.16
CA THR A 132 -16.42 -6.41 -5.06
C THR A 132 -16.73 -7.05 -3.71
N HIS A 133 -16.59 -6.30 -2.61
CA HIS A 133 -16.83 -6.81 -1.25
C HIS A 133 -17.15 -5.71 -0.22
N GLU A 134 -17.71 -4.57 -0.64
CA GLU A 134 -18.15 -3.47 0.25
C GLU A 134 -17.09 -2.98 1.26
N SER A 135 -15.79 -3.15 0.96
CA SER A 135 -14.73 -2.89 1.93
C SER A 135 -14.64 -1.45 2.36
N PHE A 136 -14.29 -1.27 3.64
CA PHE A 136 -13.88 0.00 4.20
C PHE A 136 -12.59 -0.14 5.01
N GLN A 137 -11.69 0.83 4.86
CA GLN A 137 -10.39 0.84 5.52
C GLN A 137 -10.07 2.25 6.01
N ALA A 138 -9.39 2.34 7.14
CA ALA A 138 -8.87 3.59 7.68
C ALA A 138 -7.38 3.47 7.95
N LYS A 139 -6.61 4.49 7.58
CA LYS A 139 -5.15 4.50 7.75
C LYS A 139 -4.72 5.76 8.46
N LEU A 140 -3.77 5.62 9.38
CA LEU A 140 -3.08 6.72 10.06
C LEU A 140 -1.58 6.46 9.98
N ARG A 141 -0.81 7.45 9.55
CA ARG A 141 0.66 7.37 9.47
C ARG A 141 1.31 8.58 10.09
N TYR A 142 2.39 8.34 10.83
CA TYR A 142 3.31 9.34 11.34
C TYR A 142 4.69 9.08 10.76
N THR A 143 5.23 10.06 10.02
CA THR A 143 6.57 10.02 9.43
C THR A 143 7.45 11.06 10.12
N ARG A 144 8.55 10.62 10.75
CA ARG A 144 9.51 11.54 11.36
C ARG A 144 10.42 12.12 10.28
N MET A 145 10.61 13.45 10.32
CA MET A 145 11.49 14.17 9.41
C MET A 145 12.80 14.48 10.13
N LEU A 146 13.86 13.77 9.76
CA LEU A 146 15.19 13.97 10.32
C LEU A 146 15.98 14.96 9.45
N SER A 147 16.50 16.01 10.07
CA SER A 147 17.36 17.00 9.40
C SER A 147 18.77 16.44 9.23
N SER A 148 19.02 15.77 8.11
CA SER A 148 20.29 15.12 7.79
C SER A 148 20.56 15.18 6.28
N ASN A 149 21.84 15.19 5.87
CA ASN A 149 22.25 15.17 4.46
C ASN A 149 21.75 13.92 3.72
N THR A 150 21.47 12.85 4.47
CA THR A 150 20.75 11.67 4.02
C THR A 150 19.36 11.66 4.64
N THR A 151 18.31 11.69 3.84
CA THR A 151 16.95 11.79 4.36
C THR A 151 16.45 10.40 4.78
N PHE A 152 16.78 10.04 6.02
CA PHE A 152 16.15 8.92 6.74
C PHE A 152 14.82 9.38 7.32
N ARG A 153 13.77 8.60 7.07
CA ARG A 153 12.41 8.87 7.56
C ARG A 153 11.84 7.63 8.21
N PRO A 154 12.06 7.43 9.52
CA PRO A 154 11.34 6.40 10.24
C PRO A 154 9.86 6.77 10.31
N TYR A 155 9.00 5.77 10.21
CA TYR A 155 7.56 5.96 10.29
C TYR A 155 6.88 4.85 11.07
N ALA A 156 5.71 5.18 11.59
CA ALA A 156 4.76 4.25 12.15
C ALA A 156 3.40 4.46 11.45
N GLU A 157 2.68 3.38 11.23
CA GLU A 157 1.40 3.34 10.53
C GLU A 157 0.46 2.38 11.24
N LEU A 158 -0.79 2.79 11.39
CA LEU A 158 -1.89 1.96 11.85
C LEU A 158 -2.92 1.89 10.72
N GLN A 159 -3.41 0.70 10.43
CA GLN A 159 -4.44 0.46 9.45
C GLN A 159 -5.55 -0.38 10.09
N TRP A 160 -6.77 0.09 9.99
CA TRP A 160 -7.97 -0.65 10.37
C TRP A 160 -8.67 -1.15 9.12
N PHE A 161 -9.19 -2.37 9.20
CA PHE A 161 -9.92 -3.06 8.15
C PHE A 161 -11.31 -3.43 8.67
N SER A 162 -12.36 -3.19 7.88
CA SER A 162 -13.70 -3.70 8.20
C SER A 162 -13.74 -5.22 8.16
N ALA A 163 -14.75 -5.81 8.80
CA ALA A 163 -15.00 -7.25 8.74
C ALA A 163 -15.11 -7.73 7.28
N ASP A 164 -15.78 -6.97 6.40
CA ASP A 164 -15.89 -7.34 4.99
C ASP A 164 -14.55 -7.40 4.26
N VAL A 165 -13.54 -6.62 4.68
CA VAL A 165 -12.18 -6.74 4.15
C VAL A 165 -11.51 -7.99 4.68
N THR A 166 -11.51 -8.16 6.00
CA THR A 166 -10.76 -9.24 6.64
C THR A 166 -11.35 -10.59 6.29
N ASP A 167 -12.67 -10.73 6.28
CA ASP A 167 -13.35 -11.97 5.92
C ASP A 167 -13.14 -12.32 4.44
N TYR A 168 -13.16 -11.33 3.54
CA TYR A 168 -12.90 -11.57 2.12
C TYR A 168 -11.50 -12.15 1.86
N TYR A 169 -10.47 -11.66 2.55
CA TYR A 169 -9.08 -12.09 2.34
C TYR A 169 -8.65 -13.25 3.23
N PHE A 170 -9.21 -13.38 4.45
CA PHE A 170 -8.75 -14.31 5.49
C PHE A 170 -9.83 -15.30 5.97
N GLY A 171 -11.07 -15.15 5.51
CA GLY A 171 -12.15 -16.10 5.77
C GLY A 171 -11.96 -17.42 5.01
N VAL A 172 -12.64 -18.45 5.51
CA VAL A 172 -12.73 -19.77 4.87
C VAL A 172 -14.21 -20.11 4.68
N ASN A 173 -14.64 -20.05 3.43
CA ASN A 173 -16.03 -20.33 3.06
C ASN A 173 -16.34 -21.83 3.17
N ALA A 174 -17.64 -22.17 3.27
CA ALA A 174 -18.09 -23.55 3.43
C ALA A 174 -17.61 -24.52 2.32
N ASN A 175 -17.42 -24.01 1.10
CA ASN A 175 -16.87 -24.76 -0.04
C ASN A 175 -15.35 -24.93 0.00
N GLU A 176 -14.66 -24.21 0.89
CA GLU A 176 -13.19 -24.20 1.04
C GLU A 176 -12.74 -24.99 2.28
N VAL A 177 -13.68 -25.46 3.10
CA VAL A 177 -13.40 -26.21 4.33
C VAL A 177 -12.77 -27.57 4.01
N THR A 178 -11.70 -27.89 4.72
CA THR A 178 -11.09 -29.22 4.74
C THR A 178 -10.93 -29.71 6.18
N ALA A 179 -10.41 -30.92 6.38
CA ALA A 179 -10.14 -31.43 7.73
C ALA A 179 -9.11 -30.58 8.50
N ASP A 180 -8.15 -29.98 7.79
CA ASP A 180 -7.05 -29.20 8.37
C ASP A 180 -7.25 -27.67 8.21
N ARG A 181 -8.29 -27.24 7.47
CA ARG A 181 -8.68 -25.84 7.25
C ARG A 181 -10.16 -25.67 7.60
N PRO A 182 -10.52 -25.45 8.89
CA PRO A 182 -11.90 -25.26 9.30
C PRO A 182 -12.49 -23.96 8.75
N ALA A 183 -13.83 -23.87 8.75
CA ALA A 183 -14.50 -22.61 8.45
C ALA A 183 -14.06 -21.52 9.43
N TYR A 184 -13.90 -20.31 8.92
CA TYR A 184 -13.43 -19.16 9.67
C TYR A 184 -14.09 -17.91 9.11
N GLU A 185 -14.65 -17.08 9.99
CA GLU A 185 -15.26 -15.80 9.67
C GLU A 185 -14.46 -14.73 10.42
N ALA A 186 -13.84 -13.82 9.69
CA ALA A 186 -12.95 -12.83 10.29
C ALA A 186 -13.70 -11.54 10.63
N ASP A 187 -13.53 -11.05 11.86
CA ASP A 187 -14.06 -9.73 12.23
C ASP A 187 -13.08 -8.60 11.82
N SER A 188 -13.45 -7.35 12.10
CA SER A 188 -12.61 -6.19 11.81
C SER A 188 -11.24 -6.29 12.52
N ALA A 189 -10.16 -5.95 11.81
CA ALA A 189 -8.81 -6.10 12.32
C ALA A 189 -8.00 -4.80 12.27
N LEU A 190 -6.93 -4.77 13.05
CA LEU A 190 -5.89 -3.74 12.98
C LEU A 190 -4.58 -4.34 12.46
N ALA A 191 -3.82 -3.55 11.72
CA ALA A 191 -2.42 -3.80 11.43
C ALA A 191 -1.57 -2.62 11.90
N ALA A 192 -0.45 -2.93 12.55
CA ALA A 192 0.54 -1.96 12.98
C ALA A 192 1.83 -2.15 12.19
N LYS A 193 2.29 -1.10 11.53
CA LYS A 193 3.47 -1.13 10.68
C LYS A 193 4.49 -0.11 11.17
N VAL A 194 5.74 -0.53 11.22
CA VAL A 194 6.89 0.35 11.42
C VAL A 194 7.82 0.21 10.23
N GLY A 195 8.47 1.30 9.84
CA GLY A 195 9.41 1.25 8.75
C GLY A 195 10.36 2.42 8.69
N LEU A 196 11.26 2.35 7.73
CA LEU A 196 12.28 3.35 7.47
C LEU A 196 12.40 3.57 5.97
N ASP A 197 12.15 4.81 5.53
CA ASP A 197 12.44 5.23 4.16
C ASP A 197 13.78 5.97 4.09
N LEU A 198 14.52 5.77 3.00
CA LEU A 198 15.81 6.36 2.72
C LEU A 198 15.79 7.04 1.36
N ASN A 199 16.21 8.30 1.31
CA ASN A 199 16.66 8.95 0.07
C ASN A 199 18.14 9.29 0.20
N PHE A 200 18.96 8.82 -0.75
CA PHE A 200 20.40 9.03 -0.76
C PHE A 200 20.85 9.60 -2.13
N PRO A 201 21.43 10.81 -2.17
CA PRO A 201 21.90 11.41 -3.42
C PRO A 201 23.16 10.68 -3.91
N LEU A 202 23.05 9.94 -5.01
CA LEU A 202 24.20 9.27 -5.65
C LEU A 202 25.02 10.25 -6.51
N SER A 203 24.35 11.23 -7.11
CA SER A 203 24.95 12.29 -7.93
C SER A 203 24.01 13.50 -8.01
N PRO A 204 24.39 14.62 -8.66
CA PRO A 204 23.48 15.75 -8.86
C PRO A 204 22.16 15.41 -9.58
N ARG A 205 22.11 14.29 -10.33
CA ARG A 205 20.96 13.87 -11.15
C ARG A 205 20.29 12.57 -10.71
N TRP A 206 20.88 11.84 -9.77
CA TRP A 206 20.40 10.51 -9.37
C TRP A 206 20.23 10.42 -7.86
N GLU A 207 19.04 10.01 -7.42
CA GLU A 207 18.72 9.63 -6.05
C GLU A 207 18.51 8.13 -5.97
N LEU A 208 19.16 7.48 -5.01
CA LEU A 208 18.75 6.17 -4.53
C LEU A 208 17.57 6.35 -3.58
N VAL A 209 16.49 5.60 -3.80
CA VAL A 209 15.39 5.47 -2.86
C VAL A 209 15.35 4.04 -2.34
N ALA A 210 15.17 3.86 -1.04
CA ALA A 210 15.03 2.54 -0.44
C ALA A 210 14.06 2.60 0.73
N GLY A 211 13.52 1.45 1.12
CA GLY A 211 12.65 1.34 2.28
C GLY A 211 12.65 -0.07 2.84
N VAL A 212 12.45 -0.17 4.15
CA VAL A 212 12.18 -1.44 4.85
C VAL A 212 11.02 -1.24 5.81
N SER A 213 10.23 -2.28 6.03
CA SER A 213 9.09 -2.26 6.94
C SER A 213 8.85 -3.61 7.59
N LEU A 214 8.23 -3.58 8.76
CA LEU A 214 7.67 -4.73 9.46
C LEU A 214 6.22 -4.39 9.80
N THR A 215 5.29 -5.28 9.43
CA THR A 215 3.86 -5.15 9.71
C THR A 215 3.44 -6.28 10.62
N HIS A 216 2.78 -5.96 11.72
CA HIS A 216 2.13 -6.91 12.60
C HIS A 216 0.61 -6.83 12.42
N TYR A 217 -0.04 -7.97 12.30
CA TYR A 217 -1.48 -8.08 12.10
C TYR A 217 -2.18 -8.51 13.40
N GLY A 218 -3.42 -8.04 13.60
CA GLY A 218 -4.25 -8.40 14.74
C GLY A 218 -4.83 -9.81 14.63
N SER A 219 -5.35 -10.31 15.75
CA SER A 219 -5.82 -11.69 15.92
C SER A 219 -6.83 -12.13 14.87
N GLU A 220 -7.77 -11.26 14.48
CA GLU A 220 -8.77 -11.61 13.45
C GLU A 220 -8.15 -12.04 12.12
N ILE A 221 -6.94 -11.56 11.81
CA ILE A 221 -6.17 -11.98 10.64
C ILE A 221 -5.28 -13.17 10.98
N THR A 222 -4.57 -13.12 12.11
CA THR A 222 -3.54 -14.12 12.45
C THR A 222 -4.09 -15.46 12.94
N ASP A 223 -5.31 -15.47 13.49
CA ASP A 223 -5.99 -16.67 13.95
C ASP A 223 -6.68 -17.42 12.81
N SER A 224 -6.70 -16.84 11.60
CA SER A 224 -7.19 -17.49 10.40
C SER A 224 -6.38 -18.77 10.11
N PRO A 225 -7.04 -19.90 9.81
CA PRO A 225 -6.35 -21.17 9.54
C PRO A 225 -5.57 -21.17 8.22
N ILE A 226 -5.60 -20.07 7.46
CA ILE A 226 -4.84 -19.90 6.22
C ILE A 226 -3.67 -18.91 6.37
N VAL A 227 -3.38 -18.48 7.60
CA VAL A 227 -2.28 -17.57 7.94
C VAL A 227 -1.30 -18.31 8.86
N ASP A 228 0.00 -18.23 8.55
CA ASP A 228 1.07 -18.89 9.31
C ASP A 228 2.01 -17.90 10.02
N LYS A 229 1.74 -16.60 9.89
CA LYS A 229 2.59 -15.52 10.37
C LYS A 229 1.79 -14.41 11.02
N ASP A 230 2.31 -13.90 12.13
CA ASP A 230 1.75 -12.71 12.78
C ASP A 230 2.36 -11.41 12.25
N GLN A 231 3.51 -11.53 11.59
CA GLN A 231 4.32 -10.42 11.13
C GLN A 231 4.91 -10.71 9.75
N VAL A 232 4.91 -9.69 8.89
CA VAL A 232 5.54 -9.75 7.57
C VAL A 232 6.48 -8.58 7.39
N TRP A 233 7.63 -8.84 6.78
CA TRP A 233 8.56 -7.79 6.38
C TRP A 233 8.38 -7.42 4.91
N GLY A 234 8.74 -6.18 4.60
CA GLY A 234 8.81 -5.66 3.24
C GLY A 234 10.09 -4.86 3.05
N ALA A 235 10.62 -4.89 1.84
CA ALA A 235 11.77 -4.08 1.47
C ALA A 235 11.62 -3.55 0.04
N GLY A 236 12.29 -2.46 -0.28
CA GLY A 236 12.33 -1.96 -1.63
C GLY A 236 13.54 -1.08 -1.88
N ILE A 237 13.97 -1.04 -3.14
CA ILE A 237 15.09 -0.23 -3.60
C ILE A 237 14.80 0.27 -5.02
N GLY A 238 15.27 1.46 -5.34
CA GLY A 238 15.04 2.08 -6.63
C GLY A 238 15.93 3.27 -6.90
N LEU A 239 15.85 3.76 -8.14
CA LEU A 239 16.58 4.94 -8.60
C LEU A 239 15.58 5.95 -9.13
N VAL A 240 15.78 7.21 -8.77
CA VAL A 240 15.01 8.36 -9.25
C VAL A 240 15.96 9.34 -9.92
N TYR A 241 15.64 9.72 -11.15
CA TYR A 241 16.30 10.80 -11.86
C TYR A 241 15.67 12.14 -11.43
N LYS A 242 16.50 13.15 -11.21
CA LYS A 242 16.09 14.52 -10.84
C LYS A 242 16.18 15.44 -12.05
#